data_AF-A0A7J6SB88-F1
#
_entry.id   AF-A0A7J6SB88-F1
#
_cell.length_a   1.000
_cell.length_b   1.000
_cell.length_c   1.000
_cell.angle_alpha   90.00
_cell.angle_beta   90.00
_cell.angle_gamma   90.00
#
_symmetry.space_group_name_H-M   'P 1'
#
loop_
_entity.id
_entity.type
_entity.pdbx_description
1 polymer ?
#
loop_
_entity_poly.entity_id
_entity_poly.type
_entity_poly.pdbx_seq_one_letter_code
_entity_poly.pdbx_strand_id
1 'polypeptide(L)'
;MAYGSDASYQILISELSNGDTGFLMTLDGAGFLKTYTSNDQGAELSVTTQLRRRLDPASLPYRSPFPTVVGVIQGGWLDVAHIYRHWAVPVFTGPKKRTWFDEEPGALWVNSHWEAEDGFAKLGGQPARVLDNIRRLRELVGTENSVALHWYEWDKLGYIDGDNYTDCPDVACGFDTHYPHYFPPRPGFGGAVDKLLDMGVRVFPYINGRLFDMQLPEWKDSVESNHACRDEHGNVISESFVSDFGVP
;
A
#
# COMPACT_ATOMS: atom_id res chain seq x y z
N MET A 1 -19.49 3.38 -15.58
CA MET A 1 -18.75 3.79 -14.35
C MET A 1 -17.30 4.06 -14.73
N ALA A 2 -16.70 5.19 -14.31
CA ALA A 2 -15.26 5.39 -14.47
C ALA A 2 -14.55 4.57 -13.40
N TYR A 3 -14.03 3.39 -13.77
CA TYR A 3 -13.06 2.69 -12.94
C TYR A 3 -11.76 3.49 -12.96
N GLY A 4 -11.66 4.52 -12.12
CA GLY A 4 -10.41 5.18 -11.75
C GLY A 4 -9.62 4.32 -10.76
N SER A 5 -9.57 3.01 -10.98
CA SER A 5 -8.87 2.06 -10.12
C SER A 5 -7.52 1.75 -10.75
N ASP A 6 -6.45 2.05 -10.02
CA ASP A 6 -5.12 1.51 -10.30
C ASP A 6 -5.21 -0.02 -10.35
N ALA A 7 -5.27 -0.57 -11.56
CA ALA A 7 -5.43 -2.00 -11.75
C ALA A 7 -4.16 -2.70 -11.21
N SER A 8 -4.31 -3.53 -10.17
CA SER A 8 -3.20 -4.31 -9.61
C SER A 8 -2.62 -5.31 -10.61
N TYR A 9 -3.37 -5.61 -11.67
CA TYR A 9 -2.97 -6.46 -12.78
C TYR A 9 -3.20 -5.74 -14.10
N GLN A 10 -2.37 -6.07 -15.08
CA GLN A 10 -2.36 -5.42 -16.38
C GLN A 10 -3.32 -6.09 -17.37
N ILE A 11 -4.56 -6.29 -16.94
CA ILE A 11 -5.58 -7.05 -17.65
C ILE A 11 -6.99 -6.52 -17.39
N LEU A 12 -7.80 -6.52 -18.43
CA LEU A 12 -9.22 -6.24 -18.43
C LEU A 12 -9.95 -7.48 -18.97
N ILE A 13 -11.00 -7.91 -18.28
CA ILE A 13 -11.78 -9.10 -18.60
C ILE A 13 -13.25 -8.71 -18.67
N SER A 14 -13.96 -9.19 -19.67
CA SER A 14 -15.39 -8.94 -19.85
C SER A 14 -16.10 -10.19 -20.35
N GLU A 15 -17.28 -10.47 -19.79
CA GLU A 15 -18.17 -11.50 -20.31
C GLU A 15 -18.88 -10.97 -21.55
N LEU A 16 -18.84 -11.73 -22.64
CA LEU A 16 -19.44 -11.38 -23.91
C LEU A 16 -20.90 -11.86 -23.95
N SER A 17 -21.70 -11.24 -24.81
CA SER A 17 -23.13 -11.53 -24.94
C SER A 17 -23.46 -12.98 -25.34
N ASN A 18 -22.49 -13.70 -25.91
CA ASN A 18 -22.61 -15.10 -26.29
C ASN A 18 -22.19 -16.07 -25.16
N GLY A 19 -21.81 -15.56 -23.98
CA GLY A 19 -21.34 -16.35 -22.84
C GLY A 19 -19.84 -16.68 -22.86
N ASP A 20 -19.11 -16.24 -23.89
CA ASP A 20 -17.64 -16.34 -23.91
C ASP A 20 -17.00 -15.25 -23.06
N THR A 21 -15.70 -15.37 -22.76
CA THR A 21 -14.94 -14.33 -22.05
C THR A 21 -13.97 -13.65 -23.01
N GLY A 22 -14.14 -12.34 -23.19
CA GLY A 22 -13.20 -11.46 -23.87
C GLY A 22 -12.19 -10.86 -22.90
N PHE A 23 -10.96 -10.63 -23.36
CA PHE A 23 -9.94 -9.99 -22.55
C PHE A 23 -8.99 -9.10 -23.37
N LEU A 24 -8.42 -8.12 -22.68
CA LEU A 24 -7.31 -7.28 -23.13
C LEU A 24 -6.26 -7.26 -22.04
N MET A 25 -5.02 -7.62 -22.36
CA MET A 25 -3.90 -7.54 -21.43
C MET A 25 -2.71 -6.82 -22.04
N THR A 26 -1.94 -6.10 -21.22
CA THR A 26 -0.65 -5.54 -21.63
C THR A 26 0.47 -6.24 -20.88
N LEU A 27 1.43 -6.73 -21.63
CA LEU A 27 2.54 -7.53 -21.12
C LEU A 27 3.75 -6.62 -20.81
N ASP A 28 3.56 -5.66 -19.92
CA ASP A 28 4.57 -4.66 -19.60
C ASP A 28 5.32 -4.96 -18.30
N GLY A 29 6.52 -5.51 -18.42
CA GLY A 29 7.39 -5.74 -17.26
C GLY A 29 8.04 -4.46 -16.71
N ALA A 30 8.03 -3.35 -17.45
CA ALA A 30 8.65 -2.10 -17.02
C ALA A 30 7.74 -1.25 -16.12
N GLY A 31 6.42 -1.47 -16.14
CA GLY A 31 5.46 -0.78 -15.28
C GLY A 31 5.18 0.66 -15.73
N PHE A 32 4.81 0.85 -17.00
CA PHE A 32 4.21 2.09 -17.48
C PHE A 32 2.81 2.27 -16.90
N LEU A 33 2.46 3.52 -16.57
CA LEU A 33 1.12 3.89 -16.13
C LEU A 33 0.12 3.63 -17.26
N LYS A 34 -1.02 3.03 -16.90
CA LYS A 34 -2.06 2.63 -17.85
C LYS A 34 -3.44 2.91 -17.28
N THR A 35 -4.35 3.32 -18.15
CA THR A 35 -5.78 3.37 -17.86
C THR A 35 -6.47 2.33 -18.71
N TYR A 36 -7.23 1.45 -18.06
CA TYR A 36 -8.07 0.46 -18.72
C TYR A 36 -9.52 0.92 -18.67
N THR A 37 -10.22 0.86 -19.78
CA THR A 37 -11.64 1.20 -19.82
C THR A 37 -12.42 0.11 -20.55
N SER A 38 -13.63 -0.17 -20.05
CA SER A 38 -14.66 -0.92 -20.75
C SER A 38 -15.89 -0.03 -20.90
N ASN A 39 -16.61 -0.13 -22.01
CA ASN A 39 -17.97 0.40 -22.06
C ASN A 39 -18.94 -0.54 -21.31
N ASP A 40 -20.13 -0.04 -20.96
CA ASP A 40 -21.13 -0.77 -20.16
C ASP A 40 -21.69 -2.02 -20.88
N GLN A 41 -21.39 -2.20 -22.17
CA GLN A 41 -21.76 -3.38 -22.96
C GLN A 41 -20.59 -4.34 -23.21
N GLY A 42 -19.40 -4.06 -22.65
CA GLY A 42 -18.19 -4.86 -22.88
C GLY A 42 -17.66 -4.83 -24.32
N ALA A 43 -18.24 -4.01 -25.21
CA ALA A 43 -17.95 -4.01 -26.64
C ALA A 43 -16.66 -3.27 -27.01
N GLU A 44 -16.11 -2.49 -26.09
CA GLU A 44 -14.85 -1.77 -26.29
C GLU A 44 -13.97 -1.95 -25.06
N LEU A 45 -12.75 -2.45 -25.29
CA LEU A 45 -11.68 -2.51 -24.30
C LEU A 45 -10.57 -1.58 -24.78
N SER A 46 -10.24 -0.57 -23.97
CA SER A 46 -9.17 0.38 -24.30
C SER A 46 -8.05 0.35 -23.26
N VAL A 47 -6.82 0.60 -23.72
CA VAL A 47 -5.68 0.87 -22.86
C VAL A 47 -5.00 2.15 -23.33
N THR A 48 -4.86 3.11 -22.42
CA THR A 48 -4.10 4.34 -22.66
C THR A 48 -2.85 4.31 -21.80
N THR A 49 -1.69 4.69 -22.33
CA THR A 49 -0.43 4.75 -21.57
C THR A 49 0.25 6.09 -21.71
N GLN A 50 0.83 6.58 -20.61
CA GLN A 50 1.65 7.78 -20.63
C GLN A 50 3.11 7.44 -20.96
N LEU A 51 3.72 8.23 -21.84
CA LEU A 51 5.10 8.07 -22.23
C LEU A 51 6.02 8.66 -21.15
N ARG A 52 7.02 7.87 -20.72
CA ARG A 52 8.00 8.27 -19.67
C ARG A 52 8.85 9.49 -20.03
N ARG A 53 8.88 9.89 -21.30
CA ARG A 53 9.59 11.07 -21.78
C ARG A 53 8.66 11.84 -22.69
N ARG A 54 8.74 13.18 -22.64
CA ARG A 54 8.18 14.04 -23.69
C ARG A 54 8.80 13.61 -25.03
N LEU A 55 8.06 12.83 -25.79
CA LEU A 55 8.33 12.57 -27.19
C LEU A 55 7.59 13.64 -27.99
N ASP A 56 8.27 14.23 -28.97
CA ASP A 56 7.61 15.06 -29.95
C ASP A 56 6.61 14.17 -30.71
N PRO A 57 5.31 14.47 -30.73
CA PRO A 57 4.32 13.71 -31.49
C PRO A 57 4.67 13.58 -32.98
N ALA A 58 5.49 14.48 -33.53
CA ALA A 58 5.98 14.43 -34.90
C ALA A 58 7.13 13.42 -35.11
N SER A 59 7.71 12.86 -34.04
CA SER A 59 8.78 11.87 -34.15
C SER A 59 8.22 10.46 -34.45
N LEU A 60 7.97 10.21 -35.74
CA LEU A 60 7.66 8.87 -36.23
C LEU A 60 8.93 8.02 -36.40
N PRO A 61 8.87 6.70 -36.14
CA PRO A 61 7.68 5.93 -35.74
C PRO A 61 7.54 5.70 -34.23
N TYR A 62 6.32 5.86 -33.69
CA TYR A 62 5.96 5.36 -32.36
C TYR A 62 5.77 3.84 -32.40
N ARG A 63 6.31 3.15 -31.39
CA ARG A 63 6.01 1.74 -31.11
C ARG A 63 5.56 1.63 -29.66
N SER A 64 4.52 0.82 -29.43
CA SER A 64 4.11 0.49 -28.07
C SER A 64 5.31 -0.04 -27.28
N PRO A 65 5.56 0.44 -26.04
CA PRO A 65 6.70 0.00 -25.24
C PRO A 65 6.54 -1.43 -24.72
N PHE A 66 5.36 -2.04 -24.89
CA PHE A 66 5.03 -3.39 -24.45
C PHE A 66 4.07 -4.08 -25.43
N PRO A 67 4.06 -5.43 -25.47
CA PRO A 67 3.05 -6.18 -26.19
C PRO A 67 1.66 -6.00 -25.58
N THR A 68 0.64 -5.98 -26.43
CA THR A 68 -0.77 -6.02 -26.05
C THR A 68 -1.40 -7.26 -26.67
N VAL A 69 -2.16 -8.01 -25.87
CA VAL A 69 -2.86 -9.21 -26.31
C VAL A 69 -4.35 -9.00 -26.13
N VAL A 70 -5.11 -9.28 -27.17
CA VAL A 70 -6.58 -9.31 -27.16
C VAL A 70 -7.01 -10.71 -27.53
N GLY A 71 -7.99 -11.27 -26.83
CA GLY A 71 -8.49 -12.61 -27.12
C GLY A 71 -9.87 -12.87 -26.59
N VAL A 72 -10.42 -14.00 -27.00
CA VAL A 72 -11.71 -14.53 -26.57
C VAL A 72 -11.52 -16.02 -26.26
N ILE A 73 -12.09 -16.49 -25.15
CA ILE A 73 -12.07 -17.90 -24.77
C ILE A 73 -13.47 -18.39 -24.40
N GLN A 74 -13.68 -19.69 -24.59
CA GLN A 74 -14.77 -20.43 -23.96
C GLN A 74 -14.30 -20.82 -22.55
N GLY A 75 -14.72 -20.05 -21.55
CA GLY A 75 -14.24 -20.17 -20.16
C GLY A 75 -14.57 -18.91 -19.37
N GLY A 76 -14.16 -18.88 -18.11
CA GLY A 76 -14.41 -17.75 -17.20
C GLY A 76 -13.19 -16.86 -16.99
N TRP A 77 -13.37 -15.83 -16.17
CA TRP A 77 -12.29 -14.90 -15.80
C TRP A 77 -11.07 -15.61 -15.18
N LEU A 78 -11.26 -16.74 -14.48
CA LEU A 78 -10.18 -17.50 -13.86
C LEU A 78 -9.26 -18.16 -14.90
N ASP A 79 -9.83 -18.64 -16.01
CA ASP A 79 -9.05 -19.20 -17.11
C ASP A 79 -8.16 -18.13 -17.75
N VAL A 80 -8.72 -16.93 -17.94
CA VAL A 80 -7.95 -15.77 -18.41
C VAL A 80 -6.86 -15.38 -17.40
N ALA A 81 -7.15 -15.40 -16.10
CA ALA A 81 -6.17 -15.11 -15.05
C ALA A 81 -5.00 -16.11 -15.07
N HIS A 82 -5.25 -17.40 -15.38
CA HIS A 82 -4.18 -18.39 -15.57
C HIS A 82 -3.31 -18.08 -16.79
N ILE A 83 -3.90 -17.64 -17.90
CA ILE A 83 -3.13 -17.18 -19.08
C ILE A 83 -2.22 -16.02 -18.69
N TYR A 84 -2.75 -15.01 -18.00
CA TYR A 84 -1.96 -13.86 -17.53
C TYR A 84 -0.85 -14.29 -16.56
N ARG A 85 -1.15 -15.20 -15.62
CA ARG A 85 -0.19 -15.73 -14.64
C ARG A 85 1.03 -16.37 -15.29
N HIS A 86 0.87 -17.08 -16.42
CA HIS A 86 2.00 -17.70 -17.14
C HIS A 86 3.04 -16.68 -17.62
N TRP A 87 2.61 -15.46 -17.94
CA TRP A 87 3.51 -14.36 -18.26
C TRP A 87 4.00 -13.63 -16.99
N ALA A 88 3.09 -13.25 -16.10
CA ALA A 88 3.39 -12.35 -14.99
C ALA A 88 4.37 -12.96 -13.97
N VAL A 89 4.22 -14.26 -13.64
CA VAL A 89 5.04 -14.89 -12.61
C VAL A 89 6.53 -14.88 -12.99
N PRO A 90 6.96 -15.40 -14.16
CA PRO A 90 8.37 -15.33 -14.56
C PRO A 90 8.93 -13.91 -14.64
N VAL A 91 8.11 -12.93 -15.05
CA VAL A 91 8.54 -11.54 -15.26
C VAL A 91 8.79 -10.82 -13.93
N PHE A 92 7.86 -10.89 -12.98
CA PHE A 92 7.94 -10.10 -11.74
C PHE A 92 8.60 -10.82 -10.58
N THR A 93 8.57 -12.16 -10.56
CA THR A 93 9.18 -12.95 -9.46
C THR A 93 10.53 -13.57 -9.84
N GLY A 94 10.91 -13.51 -11.11
CA GLY A 94 12.11 -14.17 -11.63
C GLY A 94 11.96 -15.70 -11.73
N PRO A 95 13.04 -16.43 -12.07
CA PRO A 95 13.00 -17.88 -12.31
C PRO A 95 12.77 -18.71 -11.03
N LYS A 96 12.93 -18.11 -9.85
CA LYS A 96 12.59 -18.76 -8.59
C LYS A 96 11.12 -18.55 -8.34
N LYS A 97 10.32 -19.60 -8.53
CA LYS A 97 8.92 -19.73 -8.07
C LYS A 97 8.77 -19.62 -6.55
N ARG A 98 9.67 -18.92 -5.83
CA ARG A 98 9.44 -18.63 -4.42
C ARG A 98 8.34 -17.58 -4.40
N THR A 99 7.12 -18.06 -4.29
CA THR A 99 6.08 -17.18 -3.77
C THR A 99 6.46 -16.91 -2.32
N TRP A 100 6.21 -15.70 -1.83
CA TRP A 100 6.52 -15.27 -0.47
C TRP A 100 5.89 -16.16 0.63
N PHE A 101 5.07 -17.14 0.24
CA PHE A 101 4.29 -18.03 1.08
C PHE A 101 4.87 -19.44 1.21
N ASP A 102 5.91 -19.80 0.46
CA ASP A 102 6.32 -21.21 0.34
C ASP A 102 7.19 -21.71 1.50
N GLU A 103 7.74 -20.84 2.35
CA GLU A 103 8.73 -21.24 3.38
C GLU A 103 8.34 -20.88 4.82
N GLU A 104 7.40 -19.95 5.05
CA GLU A 104 7.04 -19.49 6.39
C GLU A 104 5.54 -19.62 6.63
N PRO A 105 5.09 -20.23 7.75
CA PRO A 105 3.69 -20.22 8.11
C PRO A 105 3.20 -18.77 8.25
N GLY A 106 2.01 -18.51 7.71
CA GLY A 106 1.34 -17.21 7.85
C GLY A 106 1.23 -16.82 9.33
N ALA A 107 1.29 -15.51 9.62
CA ALA A 107 0.92 -15.00 10.94
C ALA A 107 -0.49 -14.43 10.93
N LEU A 108 -1.11 -14.43 12.10
CA LEU A 108 -2.15 -13.46 12.41
C LEU A 108 -1.52 -12.06 12.41
N TRP A 109 -1.88 -11.26 11.41
CA TRP A 109 -1.46 -9.86 11.30
C TRP A 109 -2.34 -8.98 12.17
N VAL A 110 -1.71 -8.15 12.99
CA VAL A 110 -2.38 -7.28 13.97
C VAL A 110 -1.82 -5.87 13.81
N ASN A 111 -2.70 -4.90 13.57
CA ASN A 111 -2.34 -3.48 13.60
C ASN A 111 -2.65 -2.90 14.98
N SER A 112 -1.80 -2.01 15.50
CA SER A 112 -2.16 -1.15 16.62
C SER A 112 -2.63 0.21 16.12
N HIS A 113 -3.86 0.62 16.44
CA HIS A 113 -4.38 1.97 16.18
C HIS A 113 -4.25 2.42 14.71
N TRP A 114 -4.59 1.52 13.79
CA TRP A 114 -4.70 1.88 12.37
C TRP A 114 -6.09 2.45 12.05
N GLU A 115 -7.11 2.06 12.81
CA GLU A 115 -8.50 2.48 12.62
C GLU A 115 -9.05 3.03 13.95
N ALA A 116 -9.92 4.03 13.87
CA ALA A 116 -10.49 4.73 15.03
C ALA A 116 -11.24 3.82 16.02
N GLU A 117 -11.69 2.64 15.58
CA GLU A 117 -12.47 1.69 16.38
C GLU A 117 -11.74 0.35 16.64
N ASP A 118 -10.45 0.24 16.31
CA ASP A 118 -9.74 -1.02 16.51
C ASP A 118 -9.54 -1.39 18.00
N GLY A 119 -9.07 -2.61 18.27
CA GLY A 119 -8.84 -3.09 19.64
C GLY A 119 -7.82 -2.28 20.46
N PHE A 120 -7.17 -1.29 19.84
CA PHE A 120 -6.20 -0.37 20.40
C PHE A 120 -6.70 1.10 20.39
N ALA A 121 -7.92 1.35 19.87
CA ALA A 121 -8.57 2.63 19.54
C ALA A 121 -8.52 3.77 20.58
N LYS A 122 -8.27 3.49 21.86
CA LYS A 122 -8.32 4.53 22.90
C LYS A 122 -6.97 4.91 23.48
N LEU A 123 -5.88 4.27 23.05
CA LEU A 123 -4.55 4.41 23.69
C LEU A 123 -3.38 4.48 22.68
N GLY A 124 -3.66 4.35 21.38
CA GLY A 124 -2.67 4.43 20.31
C GLY A 124 -1.57 3.37 20.37
N GLY A 125 -0.38 3.76 19.92
CA GLY A 125 0.86 2.97 19.97
C GLY A 125 1.56 2.87 21.33
N GLN A 126 0.90 3.12 22.48
CA GLN A 126 1.59 3.16 23.79
C GLN A 126 2.25 1.79 24.16
N PRO A 127 3.57 1.73 24.43
CA PRO A 127 4.29 0.47 24.63
C PRO A 127 3.74 -0.50 25.68
N ALA A 128 3.34 0.01 26.85
CA ALA A 128 2.79 -0.85 27.90
C ALA A 128 1.47 -1.51 27.49
N ARG A 129 0.66 -0.82 26.69
CA ARG A 129 -0.68 -1.26 26.29
C ARG A 129 -0.65 -2.20 25.11
N VAL A 130 0.16 -1.87 24.10
CA VAL A 130 0.41 -2.77 22.97
C VAL A 130 0.93 -4.11 23.49
N LEU A 131 1.88 -4.09 24.41
CA LEU A 131 2.40 -5.31 25.04
C LEU A 131 1.33 -6.11 25.81
N ASP A 132 0.48 -5.45 26.59
CA ASP A 132 -0.61 -6.11 27.35
C ASP A 132 -1.67 -6.72 26.42
N ASN A 133 -2.10 -5.98 25.39
CA ASN A 133 -3.06 -6.47 24.41
C ASN A 133 -2.52 -7.66 23.64
N ILE A 134 -1.26 -7.61 23.20
CA ILE A 134 -0.65 -8.74 22.48
C ILE A 134 -0.46 -9.95 23.40
N ARG A 135 -0.13 -9.78 24.69
CA ARG A 135 -0.10 -10.89 25.64
C ARG A 135 -1.45 -11.59 25.75
N ARG A 136 -2.52 -10.83 25.94
CA ARG A 136 -3.89 -11.37 25.99
C ARG A 136 -4.27 -12.05 24.68
N LEU A 137 -3.88 -11.47 23.55
CA LEU A 137 -4.08 -12.11 22.25
C LEU A 137 -3.32 -13.45 22.17
N ARG A 138 -2.07 -13.52 22.63
CA ARG A 138 -1.28 -14.76 22.67
C ARG A 138 -1.90 -15.82 23.56
N GLU A 139 -2.50 -15.43 24.68
CA GLU A 139 -3.27 -16.35 25.54
C GLU A 139 -4.50 -16.91 24.81
N LEU A 140 -5.18 -16.10 24.02
CA LEU A 140 -6.36 -16.51 23.25
C LEU A 140 -6.03 -17.39 22.04
N VAL A 141 -5.00 -17.03 21.27
CA VAL A 141 -4.63 -17.75 20.04
C VAL A 141 -3.68 -18.91 20.29
N GLY A 142 -3.08 -19.00 21.47
CA GLY A 142 -2.10 -20.03 21.83
C GLY A 142 -0.72 -19.77 21.22
N THR A 143 0.28 -20.49 21.74
CA THR A 143 1.70 -20.28 21.40
C THR A 143 2.09 -20.82 20.03
N GLU A 144 1.39 -21.83 19.53
CA GLU A 144 1.64 -22.51 18.25
C GLU A 144 1.34 -21.64 17.02
N ASN A 145 0.46 -20.64 17.17
CA ASN A 145 0.11 -19.74 16.08
C ASN A 145 1.11 -18.58 16.00
N SER A 146 1.54 -18.20 14.80
CA SER A 146 2.41 -17.03 14.62
C SER A 146 1.60 -15.74 14.70
N VAL A 147 2.13 -14.71 15.38
CA VAL A 147 1.54 -13.36 15.44
C VAL A 147 2.54 -12.35 14.87
N ALA A 148 2.05 -11.43 14.04
CA ALA A 148 2.81 -10.31 13.49
C ALA A 148 2.11 -9.00 13.87
N LEU A 149 2.78 -8.20 14.70
CA LEU A 149 2.34 -6.88 15.11
C LEU A 149 2.92 -5.83 14.16
N HIS A 150 2.04 -5.10 13.49
CA HIS A 150 2.35 -3.85 12.81
C HIS A 150 1.98 -2.70 13.73
N TRP A 151 3.00 -2.00 14.22
CA TRP A 151 2.89 -1.09 15.35
C TRP A 151 2.90 0.35 14.85
N TYR A 152 1.72 0.97 14.76
CA TYR A 152 1.58 2.40 14.46
C TYR A 152 1.83 3.25 15.70
N GLU A 153 2.34 4.47 15.51
CA GLU A 153 2.51 5.48 16.59
C GLU A 153 3.44 5.05 17.71
N TRP A 154 4.46 4.29 17.35
CA TRP A 154 5.51 3.83 18.25
C TRP A 154 6.46 4.97 18.69
N ASP A 155 6.46 6.09 17.96
CA ASP A 155 7.28 7.27 18.18
C ASP A 155 6.56 8.40 18.94
N LYS A 156 7.31 9.45 19.26
CA LYS A 156 6.83 10.60 20.05
C LYS A 156 6.21 11.73 19.23
N LEU A 157 6.24 11.68 17.91
CA LEU A 157 5.87 12.82 17.07
C LEU A 157 4.39 13.14 17.21
N GLY A 158 4.08 14.39 17.54
CA GLY A 158 2.71 14.86 17.83
C GLY A 158 2.12 14.44 19.18
N TYR A 159 2.88 13.75 20.04
CA TYR A 159 2.42 13.32 21.37
C TYR A 159 3.15 14.02 22.53
N ILE A 160 2.43 14.22 23.63
CA ILE A 160 3.02 14.63 24.91
C ILE A 160 3.50 13.39 25.66
N ASP A 161 4.68 13.47 26.28
CA ASP A 161 5.22 12.36 27.10
C ASP A 161 4.23 11.99 28.23
N GLY A 162 3.74 10.75 28.20
CA GLY A 162 2.75 10.24 29.17
C GLY A 162 1.31 10.26 28.68
N ASP A 163 1.02 10.87 27.52
CA ASP A 163 -0.31 10.88 26.91
C ASP A 163 -0.67 9.49 26.35
N ASN A 164 -1.95 9.16 26.52
CA ASN A 164 -2.59 7.94 26.12
C ASN A 164 -3.68 8.21 25.07
N TYR A 165 -3.42 9.14 24.14
CA TYR A 165 -4.34 9.48 23.06
C TYR A 165 -5.59 10.25 23.50
N THR A 166 -5.54 10.88 24.68
CA THR A 166 -6.69 11.57 25.25
C THR A 166 -6.51 13.08 25.35
N ASP A 167 -5.28 13.58 25.17
CA ASP A 167 -4.95 15.00 25.27
C ASP A 167 -4.19 15.46 24.01
N CYS A 168 -4.83 15.29 22.85
CA CYS A 168 -4.25 15.64 21.55
C CYS A 168 -4.50 17.12 21.19
N PRO A 169 -3.43 17.93 21.02
CA PRO A 169 -3.59 19.33 20.63
C PRO A 169 -3.82 19.54 19.12
N ASP A 170 -3.66 18.49 18.30
CA ASP A 170 -3.78 18.55 16.84
C ASP A 170 -4.83 17.55 16.30
N VAL A 171 -5.43 17.85 15.15
CA VAL A 171 -6.55 17.12 14.54
C VAL A 171 -6.22 15.66 14.20
N ALA A 172 -4.94 15.30 14.10
CA ALA A 172 -4.49 13.96 13.77
C ALA A 172 -3.67 13.29 14.89
N CYS A 173 -3.59 13.90 16.09
CA CYS A 173 -2.81 13.36 17.22
C CYS A 173 -1.35 12.99 16.89
N GLY A 174 -0.73 13.52 15.81
CA GLY A 174 0.62 13.11 15.38
C GLY A 174 0.67 11.93 14.41
N PHE A 175 -0.42 11.20 14.23
CA PHE A 175 -0.51 10.14 13.23
C PHE A 175 -0.59 10.71 11.80
N ASP A 176 0.03 10.02 10.83
CA ASP A 176 0.12 10.45 9.42
C ASP A 176 0.67 11.88 9.20
N THR A 177 1.47 12.39 10.14
CA THR A 177 2.13 13.70 10.08
C THR A 177 3.64 13.58 10.30
N HIS A 178 4.38 14.68 10.14
CA HIS A 178 5.81 14.79 10.43
C HIS A 178 6.73 13.89 9.57
N TYR A 179 6.23 13.30 8.49
CA TYR A 179 7.03 12.51 7.56
C TYR A 179 8.18 13.34 6.97
N PRO A 180 9.41 12.77 6.88
CA PRO A 180 9.78 11.37 7.11
C PRO A 180 10.35 11.09 8.51
N HIS A 181 10.10 11.96 9.49
CA HIS A 181 10.63 11.77 10.85
C HIS A 181 9.85 10.67 11.57
N TYR A 182 10.57 9.85 12.34
CA TYR A 182 9.99 8.78 13.19
C TYR A 182 10.70 8.63 14.54
N PHE A 183 11.59 9.55 14.88
CA PHE A 183 12.41 9.46 16.10
C PHE A 183 12.23 10.70 16.96
N PRO A 184 12.34 10.56 18.30
CA PRO A 184 12.67 9.33 19.04
C PRO A 184 11.46 8.40 19.30
N PRO A 185 11.69 7.12 19.67
CA PRO A 185 10.62 6.22 20.10
C PRO A 185 10.00 6.68 21.43
N ARG A 186 8.76 6.24 21.69
CA ARG A 186 8.12 6.41 23.01
C ARG A 186 8.91 5.72 24.13
N PRO A 187 8.86 6.21 25.37
CA PRO A 187 9.53 5.57 26.50
C PRO A 187 9.06 4.12 26.69
N GLY A 188 10.01 3.20 26.88
CA GLY A 188 9.72 1.79 27.08
C GLY A 188 9.47 0.98 25.80
N PHE A 189 9.51 1.61 24.62
CA PHE A 189 9.32 0.92 23.33
C PHE A 189 10.29 -0.25 23.15
N GLY A 190 11.61 -0.02 23.26
CA GLY A 190 12.61 -1.08 23.07
C GLY A 190 12.41 -2.28 24.00
N GLY A 191 12.17 -2.03 25.30
CA GLY A 191 11.91 -3.11 26.25
C GLY A 191 10.56 -3.83 26.04
N ALA A 192 9.59 -3.20 25.37
CA ALA A 192 8.37 -3.86 24.93
C ALA A 192 8.62 -4.73 23.69
N VAL A 193 9.44 -4.25 22.73
CA VAL A 193 9.89 -5.03 21.57
C VAL A 193 10.61 -6.29 22.03
N ASP A 194 11.56 -6.19 22.95
CA ASP A 194 12.29 -7.36 23.48
C ASP A 194 11.32 -8.42 24.03
N LYS A 195 10.35 -8.00 24.85
CA LYS A 195 9.34 -8.90 25.42
C LYS A 195 8.40 -9.51 24.36
N LEU A 196 8.07 -8.76 23.31
CA LEU A 196 7.26 -9.27 22.19
C LEU A 196 8.03 -10.33 21.40
N LEU A 197 9.30 -10.06 21.10
CA LEU A 197 10.19 -11.01 20.44
C LEU A 197 10.36 -12.29 21.26
N ASP A 198 10.55 -12.18 22.58
CA ASP A 198 10.63 -13.32 23.50
C ASP A 198 9.35 -14.19 23.50
N MET A 199 8.19 -13.60 23.19
CA MET A 199 6.90 -14.32 23.06
C MET A 199 6.68 -14.93 21.67
N GLY A 200 7.66 -14.81 20.76
CA GLY A 200 7.56 -15.26 19.38
C GLY A 200 6.72 -14.35 18.49
N VAL A 201 6.51 -13.08 18.87
CA VAL A 201 5.77 -12.11 18.07
C VAL A 201 6.73 -11.40 17.12
N ARG A 202 6.39 -11.36 15.83
CA ARG A 202 7.10 -10.53 14.83
C ARG A 202 6.64 -9.08 14.99
N VAL A 203 7.56 -8.12 15.07
CA VAL A 203 7.23 -6.72 15.30
C VAL A 203 7.71 -5.85 14.14
N PHE A 204 6.81 -5.04 13.60
CA PHE A 204 7.03 -4.12 12.49
C PHE A 204 6.59 -2.72 12.91
N PRO A 205 7.49 -1.81 13.30
CA PRO A 205 7.12 -0.42 13.52
C PRO A 205 6.67 0.19 12.19
N TYR A 206 5.50 0.84 12.17
CA TYR A 206 5.00 1.50 10.97
C TYR A 206 5.92 2.66 10.61
N ILE A 207 6.32 2.69 9.33
CA ILE A 207 7.00 3.81 8.69
C ILE A 207 6.41 3.97 7.29
N ASN A 208 6.39 5.20 6.79
CA ASN A 208 5.97 5.59 5.46
C ASN A 208 7.17 6.21 4.73
N GLY A 209 7.83 5.42 3.89
CA GLY A 209 9.01 5.86 3.13
C GLY A 209 8.68 6.63 1.85
N ARG A 210 7.40 6.94 1.58
CA ARG A 210 6.96 7.58 0.34
C ARG A 210 6.65 9.06 0.51
N LEU A 211 6.14 9.44 1.67
CA LEU A 211 5.59 10.76 1.92
C LEU A 211 6.59 11.71 2.57
N PHE A 212 6.39 12.99 2.33
CA PHE A 212 7.03 14.09 3.04
C PHE A 212 5.94 15.06 3.49
N ASP A 213 5.90 15.42 4.76
CA ASP A 213 4.89 16.34 5.29
C ASP A 213 5.23 17.78 4.89
N MET A 214 4.39 18.35 4.02
CA MET A 214 4.56 19.70 3.50
C MET A 214 4.38 20.81 4.55
N GLN A 215 3.91 20.48 5.75
CA GLN A 215 3.73 21.43 6.85
C GLN A 215 5.02 21.69 7.62
N LEU A 216 6.03 20.80 7.49
CA LEU A 216 7.30 20.91 8.19
C LEU A 216 8.13 22.13 7.73
N PRO A 217 8.91 22.77 8.62
CA PRO A 217 9.77 23.91 8.28
C PRO A 217 10.72 23.65 7.10
N GLU A 218 11.37 22.49 7.07
CA GLU A 218 12.33 22.08 6.05
C GLU A 218 11.71 21.87 4.66
N TRP A 219 10.41 21.61 4.59
CA TRP A 219 9.67 21.68 3.33
C TRP A 219 9.52 23.13 2.86
N LYS A 220 9.08 24.00 3.77
CA LYS A 220 8.85 25.44 3.53
C LYS A 220 10.15 26.17 3.16
N ASP A 221 11.26 25.74 3.75
CA ASP A 221 12.61 26.26 3.50
C ASP A 221 13.28 25.68 2.22
N SER A 222 12.49 25.01 1.37
CA SER A 222 12.76 24.58 -0.01
C SER A 222 13.89 23.56 -0.25
N VAL A 223 14.64 23.15 0.77
CA VAL A 223 15.68 22.12 0.59
C VAL A 223 15.03 20.80 0.14
N GLU A 224 13.98 20.37 0.83
CA GLU A 224 13.36 19.07 0.57
C GLU A 224 12.39 19.08 -0.62
N SER A 225 11.72 20.21 -0.87
CA SER A 225 10.80 20.32 -2.02
C SER A 225 11.52 20.23 -3.38
N ASN A 226 12.85 20.41 -3.42
CA ASN A 226 13.66 20.15 -4.61
C ASN A 226 13.78 18.66 -4.96
N HIS A 227 13.60 17.78 -3.98
CA HIS A 227 13.67 16.32 -4.15
C HIS A 227 12.30 15.67 -4.37
N ALA A 228 11.22 16.45 -4.28
CA ALA A 228 9.86 15.95 -4.46
C ALA A 228 9.58 15.47 -5.89
N CYS A 229 8.71 14.47 -6.01
CA CYS A 229 8.17 14.04 -7.29
C CYS A 229 7.40 15.19 -7.97
N ARG A 230 7.54 15.28 -9.30
CA ARG A 230 6.93 16.34 -10.11
C ARG A 230 6.14 15.78 -11.27
N ASP A 231 5.05 16.45 -11.62
CA ASP A 231 4.22 16.14 -12.79
C ASP A 231 4.91 16.58 -14.10
N GLU A 232 4.25 16.34 -15.23
CA GLU A 232 4.73 16.73 -16.57
C GLU A 232 4.86 18.25 -16.77
N HIS A 233 4.26 19.06 -15.90
CA HIS A 233 4.33 20.52 -15.89
C HIS A 233 5.40 21.04 -14.93
N GLY A 234 6.04 20.16 -14.15
CA GLY A 234 7.05 20.50 -13.15
C GLY A 234 6.46 20.90 -11.79
N ASN A 235 5.15 20.77 -11.60
CA ASN A 235 4.51 21.01 -10.30
C ASN A 235 4.82 19.85 -9.36
N VAL A 236 4.93 20.15 -8.07
CA VAL A 236 5.04 19.11 -7.04
C VAL A 236 3.77 18.27 -7.02
N ILE A 237 3.93 16.94 -7.01
CA ILE A 237 2.83 16.02 -6.78
C ILE A 237 2.53 16.02 -5.28
N SER A 238 1.35 16.49 -4.90
CA SER A 238 0.87 16.50 -3.51
C SER A 238 -0.40 15.67 -3.37
N GLU A 239 -0.52 14.98 -2.23
CA GLU A 239 -1.68 14.17 -1.88
C GLU A 239 -2.25 14.68 -0.55
N SER A 240 -3.56 14.84 -0.48
CA SER A 240 -4.25 15.17 0.76
C SER A 240 -4.81 13.90 1.37
N PHE A 241 -4.33 13.54 2.55
CA PHE A 241 -4.92 12.48 3.36
C PHE A 241 -5.88 13.12 4.34
N VAL A 242 -7.17 12.89 4.14
CA VAL A 242 -8.14 13.08 5.22
C VAL A 242 -8.23 11.72 5.89
N SER A 243 -7.53 11.59 7.00
CA SER A 243 -7.79 10.50 7.89
C SER A 243 -9.00 10.87 8.74
N ASP A 244 -10.15 10.23 8.48
CA ASP A 244 -11.35 10.37 9.32
C ASP A 244 -11.14 9.65 10.68
N PHE A 245 -10.08 10.00 11.42
CA PHE A 245 -9.94 9.65 12.83
C PHE A 245 -10.85 10.56 13.65
N GLY A 246 -12.16 10.36 13.48
CA GLY A 246 -13.16 10.99 14.32
C GLY A 246 -12.99 10.48 15.74
N VAL A 247 -12.31 11.23 16.58
CA VAL A 247 -12.44 11.09 18.04
C VAL A 247 -13.83 11.62 18.40
N PRO A 248 -14.74 10.81 19.00
CA PRO A 248 -15.99 11.31 19.54
C PRO A 248 -15.79 12.36 20.64
#